data_AF-A0A848P1P0-F1
#
_entry.id   AF-A0A848P1P0-F1
#
_cell.length_a   1.000
_cell.length_b   1.000
_cell.length_c   1.000
_cell.angle_alpha   90.00
_cell.angle_beta   90.00
_cell.angle_gamma   90.00
#
_symmetry.space_group_name_H-M   'P 1'
#
loop_
_entity.id
_entity.type
_entity.pdbx_description
1 polymer ?
#
loop_
_entity_poly.entity_id
_entity_poly.type
_entity_poly.pdbx_seq_one_letter_code
_entity_poly.pdbx_strand_id
1 'polypeptide(L)'
;MLTIRSTRHAARACVLLFVLSGTVTMTACGDKATNSTKPQTAAPTPPNLAQATAPQAVHDAQIAAALEALPKADKATPDSAYIPLDSGNQLMYAYLALTGMPPDYAQVASSISKDYARATDEFRKHDLLVALTPKIDADIAAAKSRRYFKMTIPNSIGKYSFEQKGFPLDNSLWEAGAYRYFFDNGEYKLGFSNGDAFRYLGVDSEAAARSIEAQRARYDTVKLTVYGYYQKADTAQKIVTAQIVKVTLVDKQGSVLAEQ
;
A
#
# COMPACT_ATOMS: atom_id res chain seq x y z
N MET A 1 -18.65 0.33 3.57
CA MET A 1 -18.62 0.84 4.95
C MET A 1 -17.36 0.26 5.62
N LEU A 2 -16.18 0.81 5.31
CA LEU A 2 -14.83 0.27 5.51
C LEU A 2 -14.47 0.01 6.99
N THR A 3 -13.89 -1.16 7.30
CA THR A 3 -13.45 -1.50 8.66
C THR A 3 -12.02 -2.04 8.62
N ILE A 4 -11.15 -1.49 9.46
CA ILE A 4 -9.74 -1.83 9.59
C ILE A 4 -9.58 -2.75 10.80
N ARG A 5 -8.79 -3.83 10.71
CA ARG A 5 -8.32 -4.59 11.88
C ARG A 5 -6.79 -4.62 11.87
N SER A 6 -6.18 -3.98 12.88
CA SER A 6 -4.77 -4.07 13.23
C SER A 6 -4.63 -4.95 14.47
N THR A 7 -3.85 -6.03 14.39
CA THR A 7 -3.52 -6.88 15.54
C THR A 7 -2.36 -6.26 16.31
N ARG A 8 -2.66 -5.70 17.49
CA ARG A 8 -1.65 -5.18 18.43
C ARG A 8 -0.97 -6.35 19.14
N HIS A 9 0.31 -6.57 18.86
CA HIS A 9 1.17 -7.35 19.75
C HIS A 9 1.62 -6.46 20.92
N ALA A 10 1.15 -6.80 22.11
CA ALA A 10 1.61 -6.23 23.35
C ALA A 10 2.98 -6.83 23.72
N ALA A 11 3.99 -5.97 23.83
CA ALA A 11 5.22 -6.28 24.52
C ALA A 11 5.56 -5.12 25.44
N ARG A 12 5.76 -5.40 26.74
CA ARG A 12 6.94 -4.94 27.48
C ARG A 12 6.95 -5.46 28.91
N ALA A 13 8.01 -6.18 29.21
CA ALA A 13 8.48 -6.54 30.54
C ALA A 13 9.52 -5.51 31.04
N CYS A 14 9.52 -5.34 32.37
CA CYS A 14 10.64 -5.08 33.29
C CYS A 14 11.70 -4.00 33.01
N VAL A 15 11.59 -2.91 33.80
CA VAL A 15 12.54 -2.40 34.83
C VAL A 15 14.05 -2.49 34.55
N LEU A 16 14.71 -1.32 34.56
CA LEU A 16 15.89 -1.06 35.42
C LEU A 16 16.22 0.45 35.51
N LEU A 17 16.28 0.94 36.75
CA LEU A 17 16.87 2.22 37.16
C LEU A 17 18.40 2.15 37.02
N PHE A 18 19.06 3.25 36.66
CA PHE A 18 20.27 3.70 37.35
C PHE A 18 20.48 5.22 37.19
N VAL A 19 20.84 5.84 38.32
CA VAL A 19 21.09 7.25 38.61
C VAL A 19 22.58 7.54 38.44
N LEU A 20 23.00 8.71 37.91
CA LEU A 20 24.03 9.58 38.54
C LEU A 20 24.27 10.91 37.80
N SER A 21 24.35 11.95 38.62
CA SER A 21 24.69 13.35 38.38
C SER A 21 26.18 13.58 38.05
N GLY A 22 26.53 14.71 37.42
CA GLY A 22 27.92 15.19 37.38
C GLY A 22 28.14 16.47 36.57
N THR A 23 28.77 17.46 37.19
CA THR A 23 28.82 18.91 36.88
C THR A 23 29.91 19.38 35.91
N VAL A 24 29.68 20.61 35.42
CA VAL A 24 30.52 21.54 34.65
C VAL A 24 31.94 21.78 35.22
N THR A 25 32.94 21.94 34.34
CA THR A 25 34.07 22.90 34.54
C THR A 25 34.53 23.53 33.21
N MET A 26 35.12 24.72 33.33
CA MET A 26 35.35 25.75 32.33
C MET A 26 36.73 25.73 31.63
N THR A 27 36.75 26.34 30.43
CA THR A 27 37.80 27.19 29.79
C THR A 27 39.25 26.71 29.60
N ALA A 28 39.70 26.74 28.34
CA ALA A 28 40.94 27.41 27.93
C ALA A 28 40.91 27.77 26.43
N CYS A 29 40.97 29.08 26.14
CA CYS A 29 41.23 29.63 24.81
C CYS A 29 42.73 29.53 24.49
N GLY A 30 43.06 29.19 23.24
CA GLY A 30 44.40 29.29 22.67
C GLY A 30 44.28 29.38 21.15
N ASP A 31 44.76 30.49 20.60
CA ASP A 31 44.45 31.00 19.26
C ASP A 31 45.38 30.45 18.16
N LYS A 32 44.81 30.33 16.94
CA LYS A 32 45.41 30.21 15.60
C LYS A 32 46.38 29.06 15.24
N ALA A 33 45.85 28.10 14.47
CA ALA A 33 46.48 27.65 13.22
C ALA A 33 45.40 27.16 12.24
N THR A 34 45.26 27.89 11.13
CA THR A 34 44.49 27.50 9.95
C THR A 34 45.13 26.28 9.30
N ASN A 35 44.43 25.15 9.27
CA ASN A 35 44.63 24.13 8.25
C ASN A 35 43.28 23.53 7.86
N SER A 36 42.85 23.94 6.66
CA SER A 36 41.68 23.49 5.94
C SER A 36 41.72 21.97 5.75
N THR A 37 40.91 21.23 6.52
CA THR A 37 40.67 19.81 6.25
C THR A 37 39.39 19.69 5.43
N LYS A 38 39.61 19.38 4.15
CA LYS A 38 38.62 19.00 3.13
C LYS A 38 37.67 17.92 3.69
N PRO A 39 36.35 17.94 3.39
CA PRO A 39 35.46 16.86 3.76
C PRO A 39 35.92 15.59 3.05
N GLN A 40 36.44 14.64 3.81
CA GLN A 40 36.80 13.34 3.30
C GLN A 40 35.51 12.58 3.07
N THR A 41 35.10 12.53 1.80
CA THR A 41 34.02 11.69 1.30
C THR A 41 34.29 10.27 1.78
N ALA A 42 33.44 9.76 2.66
CA ALA A 42 33.48 8.36 3.06
C ALA A 42 33.30 7.51 1.81
N ALA A 43 34.34 6.75 1.46
CA ALA A 43 34.26 5.75 0.41
C ALA A 43 33.18 4.71 0.77
N PRO A 44 32.50 4.11 -0.21
CA PRO A 44 31.55 3.03 0.06
C PRO A 44 32.32 1.89 0.73
N THR A 45 31.92 1.53 1.95
CA THR A 45 32.48 0.36 2.63
C THR A 45 32.20 -0.87 1.75
N PRO A 46 33.22 -1.62 1.32
CA PRO A 46 32.99 -2.84 0.55
C PRO A 46 32.19 -3.82 1.41
N PRO A 47 31.30 -4.64 0.81
CA PRO A 47 30.52 -5.63 1.54
C PRO A 47 31.47 -6.55 2.32
N ASN A 48 31.40 -6.52 3.65
CA ASN A 48 32.18 -7.41 4.51
C ASN A 48 31.40 -8.71 4.71
N LEU A 49 32.09 -9.85 4.60
CA LEU A 49 31.58 -11.20 4.91
C LEU A 49 30.89 -11.31 6.29
N ALA A 50 31.21 -10.45 7.25
CA ALA A 50 30.52 -10.38 8.55
C ALA A 50 29.05 -9.91 8.45
N GLN A 51 28.67 -9.19 7.39
CA GLN A 51 27.28 -8.84 7.09
C GLN A 51 26.54 -9.99 6.38
N ALA A 52 27.25 -11.00 5.86
CA ALA A 52 26.66 -12.19 5.24
C ALA A 52 26.25 -13.27 6.24
N THR A 53 26.58 -13.11 7.54
CA THR A 53 26.29 -14.10 8.60
C THR A 53 25.15 -13.70 9.54
N ALA A 54 24.52 -12.53 9.37
CA ALA A 54 23.30 -12.19 10.10
C ALA A 54 22.09 -12.80 9.36
N PRO A 55 21.41 -13.83 9.90
CA PRO A 55 20.30 -14.49 9.21
C PRO A 55 19.21 -13.49 8.79
N GLN A 56 19.01 -12.43 9.59
CA GLN A 56 18.07 -11.36 9.29
C GLN A 56 18.49 -10.51 8.10
N ALA A 57 19.77 -10.10 8.00
CA ALA A 57 20.24 -9.27 6.89
C ALA A 57 20.17 -10.01 5.54
N VAL A 58 20.46 -11.32 5.55
CA VAL A 58 20.29 -12.19 4.38
C VAL A 58 18.81 -12.33 4.01
N HIS A 59 17.94 -12.52 5.01
CA HIS A 59 16.50 -12.60 4.79
C HIS A 59 15.92 -11.29 4.22
N ASP A 60 16.28 -10.15 4.80
CA ASP A 60 15.85 -8.82 4.34
C ASP A 60 16.34 -8.55 2.92
N ALA A 61 17.59 -8.91 2.60
CA ALA A 61 18.14 -8.80 1.25
C ALA A 61 17.40 -9.69 0.24
N GLN A 62 17.01 -10.90 0.64
CA GLN A 62 16.20 -11.80 -0.21
C GLN A 62 14.81 -11.24 -0.46
N ILE A 63 14.17 -10.65 0.56
CA ILE A 63 12.87 -9.98 0.40
C ILE A 63 13.00 -8.81 -0.56
N ALA A 64 14.01 -7.95 -0.38
CA ALA A 64 14.24 -6.80 -1.25
C ALA A 64 14.49 -7.23 -2.70
N ALA A 65 15.32 -8.24 -2.92
CA ALA A 65 15.57 -8.79 -4.26
C ALA A 65 14.29 -9.36 -4.90
N ALA A 66 13.45 -10.06 -4.12
CA ALA A 66 12.18 -10.59 -4.59
C ALA A 66 11.17 -9.50 -4.94
N LEU A 67 11.17 -8.37 -4.22
CA LEU A 67 10.34 -7.21 -4.53
C LEU A 67 10.81 -6.49 -5.81
N GLU A 68 12.12 -6.36 -6.00
CA GLU A 68 12.71 -5.74 -7.20
C GLU A 68 12.46 -6.55 -8.48
N ALA A 69 12.35 -7.88 -8.37
CA ALA A 69 12.04 -8.77 -9.47
C ALA A 69 10.55 -8.77 -9.88
N LEU A 70 9.67 -8.13 -9.12
CA LEU A 70 8.25 -8.05 -9.47
C LEU A 70 8.05 -7.23 -10.75
N PRO A 71 7.04 -7.58 -11.58
CA PRO A 71 6.65 -6.74 -12.69
C PRO A 71 6.36 -5.31 -12.21
N LYS A 72 6.93 -4.31 -12.90
CA LYS A 72 6.80 -2.90 -12.51
C LYS A 72 5.81 -2.18 -13.42
N ALA A 73 5.10 -1.23 -12.84
CA ALA A 73 4.28 -0.30 -13.60
C ALA A 73 5.16 0.58 -14.48
N ASP A 74 4.73 0.77 -15.73
CA ASP A 74 5.09 1.96 -16.49
C ASP A 74 4.45 3.20 -15.83
N LYS A 75 5.28 4.21 -15.54
CA LYS A 75 4.88 5.49 -14.93
C LYS A 75 4.28 6.46 -15.94
N ALA A 76 4.51 6.23 -17.24
CA ALA A 76 3.94 7.04 -18.32
C ALA A 76 2.51 6.64 -18.69
N THR A 77 1.96 5.61 -18.05
CA THR A 77 0.59 5.14 -18.28
C THR A 77 -0.43 6.28 -18.03
N PRO A 78 -1.28 6.60 -19.02
CA PRO A 78 -2.26 7.67 -18.86
C PRO A 78 -3.38 7.30 -17.90
N ASP A 79 -3.97 8.30 -17.24
CA ASP A 79 -5.04 8.12 -16.24
C ASP A 79 -6.27 7.38 -16.76
N SER A 80 -6.52 7.42 -18.08
CA SER A 80 -7.61 6.71 -18.76
C SER A 80 -7.40 5.19 -18.81
N ALA A 81 -6.17 4.69 -18.66
CA ALA A 81 -5.86 3.27 -18.65
C ALA A 81 -6.17 2.59 -17.29
N TYR A 82 -6.42 3.37 -16.24
CA TYR A 82 -6.69 2.85 -14.90
C TYR A 82 -8.17 2.54 -14.72
N ILE A 83 -8.48 1.27 -14.49
CA ILE A 83 -9.83 0.78 -14.28
C ILE A 83 -10.27 1.04 -12.83
N PRO A 84 -11.49 1.54 -12.57
CA PRO A 84 -12.01 1.65 -11.22
C PRO A 84 -12.00 0.31 -10.49
N LEU A 85 -11.45 0.30 -9.28
CA LEU A 85 -11.49 -0.80 -8.33
C LEU A 85 -12.41 -0.42 -7.17
N ASP A 86 -13.63 -0.97 -7.18
CA ASP A 86 -14.70 -0.70 -6.23
C ASP A 86 -15.36 -1.97 -5.66
N SER A 87 -14.92 -3.15 -6.10
CA SER A 87 -15.50 -4.45 -5.74
C SER A 87 -14.44 -5.49 -5.40
N GLY A 88 -14.73 -6.33 -4.41
CA GLY A 88 -13.89 -7.47 -4.04
C GLY A 88 -13.90 -8.57 -5.10
N ASN A 89 -14.96 -8.66 -5.91
CA ASN A 89 -14.99 -9.57 -7.05
C ASN A 89 -13.96 -9.17 -8.13
N GLN A 90 -13.65 -7.88 -8.28
CA GLN A 90 -12.56 -7.45 -9.16
C GLN A 90 -11.19 -7.92 -8.63
N LEU A 91 -10.98 -7.91 -7.31
CA LEU A 91 -9.78 -8.51 -6.69
C LEU A 91 -9.72 -10.02 -6.87
N MET A 92 -10.86 -10.72 -6.75
CA MET A 92 -10.95 -12.15 -7.04
C MET A 92 -10.52 -12.46 -8.48
N TYR A 93 -11.01 -11.71 -9.47
CA TYR A 93 -10.62 -11.91 -10.86
C TYR A 93 -9.14 -11.61 -11.09
N ALA A 94 -8.61 -10.54 -10.48
CA ALA A 94 -7.18 -10.24 -10.52
C ALA A 94 -6.35 -11.36 -9.89
N TYR A 95 -6.78 -11.91 -8.76
CA TYR A 95 -6.15 -13.05 -8.11
C TYR A 95 -6.11 -14.29 -9.02
N LEU A 96 -7.25 -14.68 -9.60
CA LEU A 96 -7.33 -15.83 -10.51
C LEU A 96 -6.45 -15.62 -11.76
N ALA A 97 -6.46 -14.40 -12.31
CA ALA A 97 -5.64 -14.04 -13.46
C ALA A 97 -4.12 -14.06 -13.18
N LEU A 98 -3.70 -13.66 -11.98
CA LEU A 98 -2.28 -13.61 -11.59
C LEU A 98 -1.75 -14.97 -11.16
N THR A 99 -2.58 -15.78 -10.50
CA THR A 99 -2.19 -17.15 -10.09
C THR A 99 -2.24 -18.13 -11.26
N GLY A 100 -3.07 -17.87 -12.27
CA GLY A 100 -3.27 -18.77 -13.41
C GLY A 100 -3.95 -20.09 -13.03
N MET A 101 -4.50 -20.20 -11.82
CA MET A 101 -5.22 -21.38 -11.38
C MET A 101 -6.57 -21.48 -12.10
N PRO A 102 -7.05 -22.71 -12.40
CA PRO A 102 -8.41 -22.90 -12.87
C PRO A 102 -9.41 -22.32 -11.86
N PRO A 103 -10.41 -21.53 -12.31
CA PRO A 103 -11.41 -20.99 -11.41
C PRO A 103 -12.31 -22.10 -10.86
N ASP A 104 -12.63 -22.05 -9.57
CA ASP A 104 -13.78 -22.75 -9.03
C ASP A 104 -15.04 -21.98 -9.44
N TYR A 105 -15.61 -22.36 -10.58
CA TYR A 105 -16.77 -21.67 -11.16
C TYR A 105 -17.95 -21.62 -10.20
N ALA A 106 -18.17 -22.66 -9.38
CA ALA A 106 -19.29 -22.67 -8.44
C ALA A 106 -19.06 -21.67 -7.30
N GLN A 107 -17.85 -21.62 -6.75
CA GLN A 107 -17.48 -20.62 -5.74
C GLN A 107 -17.57 -19.20 -6.30
N VAL A 108 -17.01 -18.98 -7.49
CA VAL A 108 -17.03 -17.68 -8.16
C VAL A 108 -18.47 -17.25 -8.44
N ALA A 109 -19.30 -18.13 -9.03
CA ALA A 109 -20.71 -17.87 -9.31
C ALA A 109 -21.49 -17.52 -8.04
N SER A 110 -21.22 -18.21 -6.92
CA SER A 110 -21.83 -17.90 -5.62
C SER A 110 -21.44 -16.53 -5.08
N SER A 111 -20.24 -16.04 -5.40
CA SER A 111 -19.78 -14.71 -4.98
C SER A 111 -20.40 -13.58 -5.81
N ILE A 112 -20.65 -13.83 -7.10
CA ILE A 112 -21.07 -12.77 -8.04
C ILE A 112 -22.58 -12.75 -8.31
N SER A 113 -23.29 -13.85 -8.04
CA SER A 113 -24.73 -13.99 -8.33
C SER A 113 -25.51 -14.45 -7.11
N LYS A 114 -26.38 -13.56 -6.61
CA LYS A 114 -27.32 -13.91 -5.52
C LYS A 114 -28.30 -15.00 -5.94
N ASP A 115 -28.68 -15.04 -7.21
CA ASP A 115 -29.63 -16.05 -7.72
C ASP A 115 -28.99 -17.43 -7.73
N TYR A 116 -27.72 -17.52 -8.15
CA TYR A 116 -26.96 -18.76 -8.07
C TYR A 116 -26.75 -19.18 -6.61
N ALA A 117 -26.33 -18.25 -5.75
CA ALA A 117 -26.06 -18.50 -4.34
C ALA A 117 -27.31 -18.97 -3.55
N ARG A 118 -28.51 -18.55 -3.98
CA ARG A 118 -29.79 -18.88 -3.33
C ARG A 118 -30.53 -20.03 -4.01
N ALA A 119 -30.09 -20.49 -5.18
CA ALA A 119 -30.73 -21.61 -5.87
C ALA A 119 -30.53 -22.90 -5.07
N THR A 120 -31.63 -23.57 -4.75
CA THR A 120 -31.64 -24.88 -4.08
C THR A 120 -31.93 -26.03 -5.05
N ASP A 121 -32.52 -25.72 -6.20
CA ASP A 121 -32.74 -26.68 -7.29
C ASP A 121 -31.44 -26.83 -8.07
N GLU A 122 -30.90 -28.06 -8.11
CA GLU A 122 -29.64 -28.37 -8.77
C GLU A 122 -29.70 -28.22 -10.30
N PHE A 123 -30.85 -28.44 -10.93
CA PHE A 123 -31.00 -28.19 -12.37
C PHE A 123 -30.92 -26.69 -12.66
N ARG A 124 -31.67 -25.89 -11.90
CA ARG A 124 -31.60 -24.43 -12.00
C ARG A 124 -30.19 -23.91 -11.69
N LYS A 125 -29.52 -24.48 -10.69
CA LYS A 125 -28.15 -24.11 -10.33
C LYS A 125 -27.19 -24.43 -11.47
N HIS A 126 -27.32 -25.59 -12.09
CA HIS A 126 -26.56 -25.96 -13.27
C HIS A 126 -26.78 -24.97 -14.43
N ASP A 127 -28.04 -24.68 -14.76
CA ASP A 127 -28.39 -23.73 -15.84
C ASP A 127 -27.80 -22.34 -15.59
N LEU A 128 -27.92 -21.85 -14.35
CA LEU A 128 -27.32 -20.58 -13.93
C LEU A 128 -25.78 -20.61 -14.03
N LEU A 129 -25.14 -21.72 -13.66
CA LEU A 129 -23.68 -21.85 -13.78
C LEU A 129 -23.24 -21.78 -15.24
N VAL A 130 -23.91 -22.53 -16.12
CA VAL A 130 -23.65 -22.53 -17.56
C VAL A 130 -23.81 -21.11 -18.12
N ALA A 131 -24.86 -20.39 -17.71
CA ALA A 131 -25.10 -19.02 -18.14
C ALA A 131 -24.05 -18.02 -17.60
N LEU A 132 -23.54 -18.23 -16.38
CA LEU A 132 -22.54 -17.34 -15.75
C LEU A 132 -21.11 -17.60 -16.23
N THR A 133 -20.80 -18.83 -16.64
CA THR A 133 -19.44 -19.26 -17.00
C THR A 133 -18.77 -18.35 -18.04
N PRO A 134 -19.40 -17.99 -19.18
CA PRO A 134 -18.76 -17.11 -20.16
C PRO A 134 -18.41 -15.73 -19.60
N LYS A 135 -19.25 -15.21 -18.69
CA LYS A 135 -18.98 -13.93 -18.03
C LYS A 135 -17.81 -14.04 -17.05
N ILE A 136 -17.73 -15.12 -16.28
CA ILE A 136 -16.62 -15.40 -15.38
C ILE A 136 -15.30 -15.44 -16.15
N ASP A 137 -15.28 -16.19 -17.26
CA ASP A 137 -14.09 -16.30 -18.12
C ASP A 137 -13.67 -14.94 -18.69
N ALA A 138 -14.64 -14.16 -19.19
CA ALA A 138 -14.39 -12.83 -19.73
C ALA A 138 -13.83 -11.87 -18.67
N ASP A 139 -14.37 -11.88 -17.45
CA ASP A 139 -13.91 -11.01 -16.37
C ASP A 139 -12.50 -11.40 -15.89
N ILE A 140 -12.17 -12.69 -15.80
CA ILE A 140 -10.82 -13.17 -15.47
C ILE A 140 -9.83 -12.81 -16.60
N ALA A 141 -10.20 -13.02 -17.86
CA ALA A 141 -9.36 -12.66 -19.01
C ALA A 141 -9.13 -11.14 -19.08
N ALA A 142 -10.16 -10.34 -18.81
CA ALA A 142 -10.03 -8.89 -18.71
C ALA A 142 -9.05 -8.50 -17.59
N ALA A 143 -9.16 -9.09 -16.40
CA ALA A 143 -8.25 -8.83 -15.29
C ALA A 143 -6.79 -9.20 -15.60
N LYS A 144 -6.56 -10.25 -16.40
CA LYS A 144 -5.21 -10.63 -16.87
C LYS A 144 -4.56 -9.54 -17.73
N SER A 145 -5.35 -8.90 -18.58
CA SER A 145 -4.88 -7.85 -19.50
C SER A 145 -4.86 -6.44 -18.87
N ARG A 146 -5.73 -6.18 -17.88
CA ARG A 146 -5.92 -4.87 -17.26
C ARG A 146 -5.39 -4.86 -15.84
N ARG A 147 -4.08 -4.66 -15.71
CA ARG A 147 -3.40 -4.64 -14.40
C ARG A 147 -3.40 -3.28 -13.72
N TYR A 148 -3.73 -2.21 -14.44
CA TYR A 148 -3.79 -0.86 -13.91
C TYR A 148 -5.17 -0.57 -13.33
N PHE A 149 -5.20 -0.14 -12.07
CA PHE A 149 -6.44 0.18 -11.37
C PHE A 149 -6.35 1.50 -10.63
N LYS A 150 -7.50 2.12 -10.38
CA LYS A 150 -7.62 3.25 -9.46
C LYS A 150 -8.67 2.95 -8.40
N MET A 151 -8.36 3.22 -7.14
CA MET A 151 -9.32 3.10 -6.04
C MET A 151 -9.41 4.39 -5.25
N THR A 152 -10.58 4.67 -4.70
CA THR A 152 -10.83 5.85 -3.90
C THR A 152 -10.88 5.50 -2.42
N ILE A 153 -10.09 6.18 -1.61
CA ILE A 153 -10.07 6.08 -0.15
C ILE A 153 -10.69 7.37 0.42
N PRO A 154 -11.84 7.27 1.12
CA PRO A 154 -12.41 8.42 1.82
C PRO A 154 -11.63 8.73 3.10
N ASN A 155 -11.63 10.00 3.53
CA ASN A 155 -11.03 10.44 4.81
C ASN A 155 -9.58 9.98 4.99
N SER A 156 -8.82 10.10 3.92
CA SER A 156 -7.55 9.40 3.68
C SER A 156 -6.31 10.07 4.26
N ILE A 157 -6.47 11.21 4.95
CA ILE A 157 -5.35 12.00 5.49
C ILE A 157 -5.55 12.32 6.97
N GLY A 158 -4.47 12.22 7.75
CA GLY A 158 -4.43 12.72 9.13
C GLY A 158 -4.05 14.20 9.20
N LYS A 159 -3.70 14.69 10.41
CA LYS A 159 -3.26 16.08 10.62
C LYS A 159 -1.93 16.35 9.94
N TYR A 160 -1.73 17.57 9.42
CA TYR A 160 -0.44 17.96 8.86
C TYR A 160 0.71 17.77 9.87
N SER A 161 1.80 17.15 9.40
CA SER A 161 3.05 17.00 10.16
C SER A 161 4.06 18.04 9.70
N PHE A 162 4.47 18.94 10.59
CA PHE A 162 5.53 19.92 10.30
C PHE A 162 6.90 19.27 10.14
N GLU A 163 7.16 18.17 10.85
CA GLU A 163 8.41 17.41 10.76
C GLU A 163 8.55 16.73 9.40
N GLN A 164 7.47 16.10 8.95
CA GLN A 164 7.46 15.31 7.70
C GLN A 164 7.00 16.14 6.49
N LYS A 165 6.63 17.41 6.72
CA LYS A 165 6.10 18.36 5.71
C LYS A 165 4.99 17.78 4.83
N GLY A 166 4.09 17.01 5.45
CA GLY A 166 3.06 16.28 4.72
C GLY A 166 1.95 15.76 5.60
N PHE A 167 0.94 15.18 4.95
CA PHE A 167 -0.20 14.57 5.63
C PHE A 167 0.01 13.06 5.75
N PRO A 168 -0.06 12.47 6.96
CA PRO A 168 0.04 11.02 7.10
C PRO A 168 -1.13 10.35 6.37
N LEU A 169 -0.83 9.32 5.57
CA LEU A 169 -1.81 8.52 4.86
C LEU A 169 -2.24 7.29 5.68
N ASP A 170 -3.37 6.72 5.28
CA ASP A 170 -3.94 5.51 5.88
C ASP A 170 -2.90 4.37 5.92
N ASN A 171 -2.80 3.69 7.08
CA ASN A 171 -1.79 2.65 7.31
C ASN A 171 -1.91 1.46 6.35
N SER A 172 -3.10 1.18 5.82
CA SER A 172 -3.27 0.12 4.83
C SER A 172 -2.56 0.37 3.50
N LEU A 173 -2.02 1.58 3.27
CA LEU A 173 -1.17 1.87 2.13
C LEU A 173 0.30 1.54 2.37
N TRP A 174 0.79 1.66 3.60
CA TRP A 174 2.23 1.70 3.88
C TRP A 174 2.71 0.73 4.96
N GLU A 175 1.85 0.30 5.88
CA GLU A 175 2.24 -0.62 6.93
C GLU A 175 2.51 -2.01 6.33
N ALA A 176 3.68 -2.56 6.59
CA ALA A 176 4.06 -3.89 6.11
C ALA A 176 3.04 -4.95 6.56
N GLY A 177 2.55 -5.75 5.61
CA GLY A 177 1.54 -6.78 5.87
C GLY A 177 0.11 -6.24 6.03
N ALA A 178 -0.11 -4.92 6.00
CA ALA A 178 -1.45 -4.36 5.97
C ALA A 178 -2.12 -4.63 4.61
N TYR A 179 -3.44 -4.73 4.65
CA TYR A 179 -4.24 -5.02 3.47
C TYR A 179 -5.59 -4.31 3.51
N ARG A 180 -6.16 -4.11 2.33
CA ARG A 180 -7.53 -3.62 2.11
C ARG A 180 -8.40 -4.74 1.54
N TYR A 181 -9.69 -4.67 1.82
CA TYR A 181 -10.70 -5.59 1.29
C TYR A 181 -12.00 -4.84 1.03
N PHE A 182 -12.91 -5.47 0.28
CA PHE A 182 -14.24 -4.92 -0.04
C PHE A 182 -15.34 -5.76 0.60
N PHE A 183 -16.50 -5.16 0.87
CA PHE A 183 -17.58 -5.85 1.61
C PHE A 183 -18.35 -6.87 0.81
N ASP A 184 -18.47 -6.66 -0.50
CA ASP A 184 -19.13 -7.57 -1.40
C ASP A 184 -18.37 -8.89 -1.52
N ASN A 185 -17.05 -8.85 -1.42
CA ASN A 185 -16.20 -10.04 -1.33
C ASN A 185 -14.91 -9.72 -0.55
N GLY A 186 -14.93 -10.00 0.77
CA GLY A 186 -13.82 -9.73 1.68
C GLY A 186 -12.77 -10.84 1.78
N GLU A 187 -12.98 -11.94 1.04
CA GLU A 187 -12.06 -13.07 1.01
C GLU A 187 -10.74 -12.70 0.31
N TYR A 188 -10.82 -11.84 -0.70
CA TYR A 188 -9.68 -11.36 -1.48
C TYR A 188 -9.24 -9.98 -0.98
N LYS A 189 -7.93 -9.83 -0.86
CA LYS A 189 -7.29 -8.69 -0.21
C LYS A 189 -6.30 -8.01 -1.16
N LEU A 190 -6.06 -6.71 -0.93
CA LEU A 190 -5.10 -5.89 -1.65
C LEU A 190 -4.01 -5.40 -0.69
N GLY A 191 -2.75 -5.69 -1.00
CA GLY A 191 -1.58 -5.14 -0.30
C GLY A 191 -0.66 -4.38 -1.27
N PHE A 192 0.29 -3.61 -0.73
CA PHE A 192 1.21 -2.79 -1.53
C PHE A 192 2.67 -3.18 -1.32
N SER A 193 3.44 -3.29 -2.41
CA SER A 193 4.87 -3.64 -2.37
C SER A 193 5.79 -2.46 -2.08
N ASN A 194 5.35 -1.24 -2.41
CA ASN A 194 6.11 0.00 -2.25
C ASN A 194 5.38 0.99 -1.34
N GLY A 195 4.57 0.47 -0.42
CA GLY A 195 3.73 1.27 0.46
C GLY A 195 4.50 2.26 1.33
N ASP A 196 5.69 1.90 1.79
CA ASP A 196 6.53 2.73 2.67
C ASP A 196 6.79 4.14 2.11
N ALA A 197 6.90 4.27 0.78
CA ALA A 197 7.09 5.55 0.09
C ALA A 197 5.84 6.47 0.15
N PHE A 198 4.68 5.92 0.53
CA PHE A 198 3.39 6.61 0.61
C PHE A 198 2.90 6.75 2.05
N ARG A 199 3.81 6.74 3.03
CA ARG A 199 3.44 6.98 4.43
C ARG A 199 2.90 8.40 4.67
N TYR A 200 3.45 9.36 3.96
CA TYR A 200 3.01 10.76 3.97
C TYR A 200 2.72 11.19 2.54
N LEU A 201 1.69 12.03 2.38
CA LEU A 201 1.46 12.83 1.20
C LEU A 201 2.23 14.13 1.37
N GLY A 202 3.35 14.25 0.66
CA GLY A 202 4.15 15.47 0.64
C GLY A 202 3.37 16.64 0.03
N VAL A 203 3.57 17.85 0.57
CA VAL A 203 2.99 19.07 0.00
C VAL A 203 4.07 20.15 -0.02
N ASP A 204 4.51 20.52 -1.23
CA ASP A 204 5.66 21.43 -1.42
C ASP A 204 5.39 22.87 -0.97
N SER A 205 4.13 23.30 -1.02
CA SER A 205 3.71 24.67 -0.67
C SER A 205 3.03 24.72 0.68
N GLU A 206 3.52 25.58 1.58
CA GLU A 206 2.86 25.83 2.87
C GLU A 206 1.44 26.39 2.69
N ALA A 207 1.19 27.19 1.65
CA ALA A 207 -0.15 27.69 1.35
C ALA A 207 -1.11 26.55 0.95
N ALA A 208 -0.63 25.58 0.17
CA ALA A 208 -1.40 24.40 -0.18
C ALA A 208 -1.65 23.53 1.07
N ALA A 209 -0.63 23.32 1.90
CA ALA A 209 -0.76 22.57 3.16
C ALA A 209 -1.79 23.22 4.10
N ARG A 210 -1.79 24.56 4.24
CA ARG A 210 -2.78 25.30 5.02
C ARG A 210 -4.20 25.13 4.47
N SER A 211 -4.36 25.15 3.15
CA SER A 211 -5.66 24.93 2.50
C SER A 211 -6.20 23.52 2.77
N ILE A 212 -5.36 22.49 2.59
CA ILE A 212 -5.73 21.10 2.84
C ILE A 212 -6.04 20.88 4.34
N GLU A 213 -5.23 21.42 5.25
CA GLU A 213 -5.46 21.30 6.70
C GLU A 213 -6.76 22.02 7.13
N ALA A 214 -7.09 23.17 6.52
CA ALA A 214 -8.34 23.86 6.77
C ALA A 214 -9.55 23.03 6.30
N GLN A 215 -9.46 22.40 5.12
CA GLN A 215 -10.51 21.49 4.63
C GLN A 215 -10.68 20.29 5.57
N ARG A 216 -9.56 19.64 5.95
CA ARG A 216 -9.55 18.52 6.90
C ARG A 216 -10.15 18.91 8.25
N ALA A 217 -9.82 20.08 8.78
CA ALA A 217 -10.31 20.56 10.08
C ALA A 217 -11.82 20.86 10.08
N ARG A 218 -12.39 21.24 8.92
CA ARG A 218 -13.84 21.42 8.73
C ARG A 218 -14.59 20.13 8.41
N TYR A 219 -13.89 18.99 8.33
CA TYR A 219 -14.45 17.73 7.85
C TYR A 219 -15.01 17.81 6.42
N ASP A 220 -14.40 18.67 5.59
CA ASP A 220 -14.72 18.71 4.16
C ASP A 220 -14.39 17.34 3.53
N THR A 221 -15.19 16.92 2.55
CA THR A 221 -14.97 15.63 1.89
C THR A 221 -13.75 15.71 0.98
N VAL A 222 -12.62 15.21 1.47
CA VAL A 222 -11.42 14.93 0.67
C VAL A 222 -11.29 13.45 0.40
N LYS A 223 -10.79 13.11 -0.79
CA LYS A 223 -10.65 11.72 -1.25
C LYS A 223 -9.25 11.51 -1.78
N LEU A 224 -8.60 10.42 -1.40
CA LEU A 224 -7.36 9.98 -2.03
C LEU A 224 -7.70 8.97 -3.11
N THR A 225 -7.29 9.26 -4.34
CA THR A 225 -7.28 8.29 -5.43
C THR A 225 -5.91 7.64 -5.48
N VAL A 226 -5.87 6.32 -5.29
CA VAL A 226 -4.65 5.52 -5.40
C VAL A 226 -4.66 4.84 -6.75
N TYR A 227 -3.62 5.13 -7.54
CA TYR A 227 -3.38 4.51 -8.83
C TYR A 227 -2.37 3.39 -8.64
N GLY A 228 -2.73 2.17 -9.04
CA GLY A 228 -1.93 0.98 -8.78
C GLY A 228 -1.79 0.07 -9.99
N TYR A 229 -0.82 -0.84 -9.88
CA TYR A 229 -0.56 -1.90 -10.86
C TYR A 229 -0.45 -3.24 -10.13
N TYR A 230 -1.25 -4.23 -10.52
CA TYR A 230 -1.17 -5.57 -9.94
C TYR A 230 0.09 -6.31 -10.36
N GLN A 231 0.85 -6.83 -9.38
CA GLN A 231 2.14 -7.47 -9.62
C GLN A 231 2.10 -8.98 -9.45
N LYS A 232 1.53 -9.45 -8.33
CA LYS A 232 1.45 -10.88 -7.97
C LYS A 232 0.27 -11.16 -7.06
N ALA A 233 0.02 -12.45 -6.83
CA ALA A 233 -0.96 -12.94 -5.88
C ALA A 233 -0.33 -14.01 -4.97
N ASP A 234 -0.65 -13.95 -3.67
CA ASP A 234 -0.33 -14.96 -2.67
C ASP A 234 -1.49 -15.96 -2.57
N THR A 235 -1.23 -17.22 -2.92
CA THR A 235 -2.25 -18.28 -2.96
C THR A 235 -2.70 -18.75 -1.58
N ALA A 236 -1.88 -18.59 -0.55
CA ALA A 236 -2.21 -19.01 0.81
C ALA A 236 -3.11 -17.98 1.52
N GLN A 237 -2.83 -16.69 1.30
CA GLN A 237 -3.54 -15.61 2.00
C GLN A 237 -4.61 -14.91 1.15
N LYS A 238 -4.71 -15.24 -0.15
CA LYS A 238 -5.58 -14.58 -1.13
C LYS A 238 -5.35 -13.07 -1.20
N ILE A 239 -4.07 -12.67 -1.10
CA ILE A 239 -3.62 -11.29 -1.19
C ILE A 239 -3.10 -11.03 -2.59
N VAL A 240 -3.69 -10.06 -3.29
CA VAL A 240 -3.12 -9.45 -4.48
C VAL A 240 -2.16 -8.34 -4.04
N THR A 241 -0.89 -8.44 -4.41
CA THR A 241 0.10 -7.39 -4.19
C THR A 241 0.15 -6.47 -5.39
N ALA A 242 0.03 -5.17 -5.15
CA ALA A 242 0.15 -4.13 -6.15
C ALA A 242 1.32 -3.18 -5.87
N GLN A 243 1.81 -2.53 -6.91
CA GLN A 243 2.64 -1.33 -6.80
C GLN A 243 1.73 -0.10 -6.85
N ILE A 244 1.90 0.83 -5.91
CA ILE A 244 1.35 2.19 -6.01
C ILE A 244 2.16 2.95 -7.06
N VAL A 245 1.50 3.43 -8.11
CA VAL A 245 2.10 4.21 -9.19
C VAL A 245 2.12 5.70 -8.84
N LYS A 246 0.97 6.20 -8.37
CA LYS A 246 0.79 7.57 -7.89
C LYS A 246 -0.41 7.65 -6.96
N VAL A 247 -0.48 8.71 -6.16
CA VAL A 247 -1.68 9.05 -5.39
C VAL A 247 -2.07 10.50 -5.64
N THR A 248 -3.37 10.77 -5.64
CA THR A 248 -3.92 12.12 -5.86
C THR A 248 -4.97 12.40 -4.80
N LEU A 249 -4.77 13.48 -4.04
CA LEU A 249 -5.77 14.00 -3.13
C LEU A 249 -6.66 14.97 -3.89
N VAL A 250 -7.97 14.74 -3.86
CA VAL A 250 -8.96 15.61 -4.50
C VAL A 250 -9.97 16.13 -3.50
N ASP A 251 -10.48 17.33 -3.76
CA ASP A 251 -11.61 17.91 -3.02
C ASP A 251 -12.95 17.28 -3.43
N LYS A 252 -14.04 17.79 -2.87
CA LYS A 252 -15.42 17.34 -3.16
C LYS A 252 -15.80 17.55 -4.63
N GLN A 253 -15.24 18.56 -5.27
CA GLN A 253 -15.49 18.96 -6.66
C GLN A 253 -14.64 18.16 -7.65
N GLY A 254 -13.62 17.43 -7.16
CA GLY A 254 -12.68 16.65 -7.97
C GLY A 254 -11.42 17.42 -8.35
N SER A 255 -11.21 18.63 -7.80
CA SER A 255 -9.99 19.40 -8.03
C SER A 255 -8.82 18.75 -7.30
N VAL A 256 -7.68 18.63 -7.97
CA VAL A 256 -6.44 18.10 -7.37
C VAL A 256 -5.89 19.09 -6.35
N LEU A 257 -5.72 18.63 -5.12
CA LEU A 257 -5.13 19.39 -4.00
C LEU A 257 -3.65 19.09 -3.82
N ALA A 258 -3.25 17.83 -4.05
CA ALA A 258 -1.87 17.36 -3.97
C ALA A 258 -1.73 16.01 -4.71
N GLU A 259 -0.53 15.73 -5.21
CA GLU A 259 -0.20 14.47 -5.88
C GLU A 259 1.25 14.06 -5.60
N GLN A 260 1.54 12.76 -5.69
CA GLN A 260 2.89 12.19 -5.66
C GLN A 260 2.94 10.84 -6.39
#